data_AF-A0A7W8LH01-F1
#
_entry.id   AF-A0A7W8LH01-F1
#
_cell.length_a   1.000
_cell.length_b   1.000
_cell.length_c   1.000
_cell.angle_alpha   90.00
_cell.angle_beta   90.00
_cell.angle_gamma   90.00
#
_symmetry.space_group_name_H-M   'P 1'
#
loop_
_entity.id
_entity.type
_entity.pdbx_description
1 polymer ?
#
loop_
_entity_poly.entity_id
_entity_poly.type
_entity_poly.pdbx_seq_one_letter_code
_entity_poly.pdbx_strand_id
1 'polypeptide(L)'
;MFDLSDGRVIDGSHGGDSARFLNHACVPNCEAIETGDRVFIHALAPIAPGDELFIDYGLSVDGVITDDIRAHHTCRCRASGCRRTMLGSNARLASCRCAQTVRCALCLVSHTDTAHADI
;
A
#
# COMPACT_ATOMS: atom_id res chain seq x y z
N MET A 1 -2.00 4.23 6.75
CA MET A 1 -3.41 4.44 6.40
C MET A 1 -3.71 3.69 5.11
N PHE A 2 -4.82 2.95 5.03
CA PHE A 2 -5.32 2.35 3.81
C PHE A 2 -6.75 2.81 3.56
N ASP A 3 -6.99 3.39 2.40
CA ASP A 3 -8.33 3.76 1.96
C ASP A 3 -9.07 2.52 1.46
N LEU A 4 -10.26 2.27 1.99
CA LEU A 4 -11.14 1.19 1.55
C LEU A 4 -12.13 1.70 0.49
N SER A 5 -12.62 0.78 -0.33
CA SER A 5 -13.55 1.10 -1.41
C SER A 5 -14.89 1.70 -0.94
N ASP A 6 -15.27 1.46 0.31
CA ASP A 6 -16.49 2.01 0.94
C ASP A 6 -16.28 3.38 1.61
N GLY A 7 -15.10 3.99 1.44
CA GLY A 7 -14.74 5.30 1.99
C GLY A 7 -14.28 5.27 3.44
N ARG A 8 -14.25 4.08 4.09
CA ARG A 8 -13.59 3.93 5.38
C ARG A 8 -12.08 3.86 5.21
N VAL A 9 -11.39 4.00 6.33
CA VAL A 9 -9.94 4.06 6.40
C VAL A 9 -9.44 3.13 7.49
N ILE A 10 -8.43 2.32 7.17
CA ILE A 10 -7.69 1.55 8.17
C ILE A 10 -6.47 2.36 8.60
N ASP A 11 -6.43 2.76 9.87
CA ASP A 11 -5.24 3.35 10.49
C ASP A 11 -4.45 2.30 11.29
N GLY A 12 -3.21 2.05 10.86
CA GLY A 12 -2.29 1.11 11.51
C GLY A 12 -1.42 1.75 12.59
N SER A 13 -1.60 3.04 12.88
CA SER A 13 -0.81 3.79 13.89
C SER A 13 -1.08 3.32 15.33
N HIS A 14 -2.32 2.88 15.61
CA HIS A 14 -2.78 2.41 16.91
C HIS A 14 -3.44 1.03 16.78
N GLY A 15 -2.96 0.03 17.52
CA GLY A 15 -3.56 -1.31 17.50
C GLY A 15 -3.36 -2.11 16.19
N GLY A 16 -2.54 -1.63 15.26
CA GLY A 16 -2.23 -2.34 14.01
C GLY A 16 -1.30 -3.55 14.19
N ASP A 17 -1.18 -4.35 13.13
CA ASP A 17 -0.31 -5.54 13.09
C ASP A 17 1.10 -5.21 12.55
N SER A 18 1.85 -6.23 12.14
CA SER A 18 3.18 -6.07 11.55
C SER A 18 3.17 -5.43 10.15
N ALA A 19 2.03 -5.33 9.47
CA ALA A 19 1.97 -4.78 8.11
C ALA A 19 2.29 -3.29 8.07
N ARG A 20 2.18 -2.59 9.20
CA ARG A 20 2.59 -1.18 9.34
C ARG A 20 4.07 -0.93 9.02
N PHE A 21 4.90 -1.98 9.01
CA PHE A 21 6.32 -1.91 8.71
C PHE A 21 6.65 -2.21 7.24
N LEU A 22 5.66 -2.54 6.41
CA LEU A 22 5.87 -2.72 4.98
C LEU A 22 6.26 -1.40 4.34
N ASN A 23 7.35 -1.42 3.58
CA ASN A 23 7.85 -0.24 2.89
C ASN A 23 7.32 -0.13 1.47
N HIS A 24 7.49 1.06 0.89
CA HIS A 24 7.15 1.32 -0.49
C HIS A 24 8.25 0.85 -1.46
N ALA A 25 7.86 0.17 -2.54
CA ALA A 25 8.64 0.13 -3.78
C ALA A 25 7.75 0.39 -5.00
N CYS A 26 8.29 1.08 -6.02
CA CYS A 26 7.58 1.29 -7.30
C CYS A 26 7.47 0.01 -8.13
N VAL A 27 8.32 -0.98 -7.86
CA VAL A 27 8.24 -2.33 -8.40
C VAL A 27 8.19 -3.27 -7.18
N PRO A 28 7.01 -3.45 -6.58
CA PRO A 28 6.86 -4.20 -5.33
C PRO A 28 6.88 -5.72 -5.57
N ASN A 29 7.11 -6.49 -4.50
CA ASN A 29 6.97 -7.95 -4.49
C ASN A 29 5.67 -8.43 -3.82
N CYS A 30 4.90 -7.50 -3.22
CA CYS A 30 3.58 -7.74 -2.66
C CYS A 30 2.52 -6.75 -3.20
N GLU A 31 1.26 -7.17 -3.16
CA GLU A 31 0.08 -6.33 -3.41
C GLU A 31 -0.85 -6.32 -2.21
N ALA A 32 -1.55 -5.21 -2.00
CA ALA A 32 -2.62 -5.09 -1.01
C ALA A 32 -3.97 -5.40 -1.67
N ILE A 33 -4.73 -6.33 -1.08
CA ILE A 33 -6.03 -6.78 -1.56
C ILE A 33 -7.07 -6.50 -0.48
N GLU A 34 -8.05 -5.67 -0.80
CA GLU A 34 -9.22 -5.44 0.04
C GLU A 34 -10.17 -6.65 -0.03
N THR A 35 -10.68 -7.09 1.12
CA THR A 35 -11.72 -8.11 1.21
C THR A 35 -12.62 -7.77 2.40
N GLY A 36 -13.80 -7.20 2.11
CA GLY A 36 -14.71 -6.70 3.13
C GLY A 36 -14.10 -5.50 3.86
N ASP A 37 -13.95 -5.61 5.18
CA ASP A 37 -13.38 -4.58 6.05
C ASP A 37 -11.90 -4.81 6.37
N ARG A 38 -11.21 -5.63 5.58
CA ARG A 38 -9.81 -6.03 5.79
C ARG A 38 -8.98 -5.83 4.54
N VAL A 39 -7.68 -5.63 4.76
CA VAL A 39 -6.67 -5.61 3.70
C VAL A 39 -5.68 -6.75 3.94
N PHE A 40 -5.49 -7.56 2.92
CA PHE A 40 -4.54 -8.66 2.90
C PHE A 40 -3.34 -8.31 2.03
N ILE A 41 -2.15 -8.63 2.51
CA ILE A 41 -0.92 -8.46 1.74
C ILE A 41 -0.57 -9.78 1.07
N HIS A 42 -0.60 -9.82 -0.25
CA HIS A 42 -0.36 -11.02 -1.06
C HIS A 42 0.98 -10.91 -1.78
N ALA A 43 1.74 -12.00 -1.85
CA ALA A 43 2.96 -12.05 -2.64
C ALA A 43 2.64 -12.15 -4.14
N LEU A 44 3.32 -11.35 -4.96
CA LEU A 44 3.19 -11.35 -6.42
C LEU A 44 4.03 -12.46 -7.08
N ALA A 45 5.04 -12.94 -6.37
CA ALA A 45 5.97 -14.00 -6.77
C ALA A 45 6.54 -14.69 -5.52
N PRO A 46 7.27 -15.82 -5.64
CA PRO A 46 8.03 -16.38 -4.53
C PRO A 46 9.04 -15.38 -3.96
N ILE A 47 9.13 -15.32 -2.63
CA ILE A 47 10.00 -14.41 -1.86
C ILE A 47 10.92 -15.26 -0.98
N ALA A 48 12.22 -14.98 -0.99
CA ALA A 48 13.16 -15.76 -0.18
C ALA A 48 13.09 -15.33 1.30
N PRO A 49 13.37 -16.24 2.25
CA PRO A 49 13.47 -15.87 3.66
C PRO A 49 14.52 -14.78 3.88
N GLY A 50 14.13 -13.71 4.57
CA GLY A 50 14.99 -12.57 4.86
C GLY A 50 14.91 -11.43 3.82
N ASP A 51 14.26 -11.65 2.68
CA ASP A 51 13.97 -10.55 1.75
C ASP A 51 12.94 -9.59 2.36
N GLU A 52 13.14 -8.30 2.11
CA GLU A 52 12.18 -7.28 2.52
C GLU A 52 10.90 -7.35 1.67
N LEU A 53 9.77 -7.13 2.34
CA LEU A 53 8.44 -7.09 1.71
C LEU A 53 8.09 -5.65 1.36
N PHE A 54 7.73 -5.42 0.10
CA PHE A 54 7.38 -4.10 -0.43
C PHE A 54 5.99 -4.10 -1.04
N ILE A 55 5.27 -3.00 -0.85
CA ILE A 55 4.01 -2.70 -1.53
C ILE A 55 4.11 -1.40 -2.32
N ASP A 56 3.26 -1.20 -3.31
CA ASP A 56 3.06 0.13 -3.88
C ASP A 56 2.09 0.89 -2.99
N TYR A 57 2.49 2.05 -2.45
CA TYR A 57 1.61 2.87 -1.62
C TYR A 57 0.54 3.58 -2.45
N GLY A 58 0.83 3.88 -3.72
CA GLY A 58 -0.14 4.54 -4.60
C GLY A 58 -0.75 5.83 -4.05
N LEU A 59 0.02 6.63 -3.29
CA LEU A 59 -0.53 7.75 -2.51
C LEU A 59 -1.32 8.72 -3.39
N SER A 60 -2.55 9.02 -3.00
CA SER A 60 -3.37 10.08 -3.59
C SER A 60 -3.26 11.35 -2.76
N VAL A 61 -3.28 12.48 -3.45
CA VAL A 61 -3.29 13.82 -2.86
C VAL A 61 -4.42 14.61 -3.50
N ASP A 62 -5.16 15.34 -2.69
CA ASP A 62 -6.23 16.20 -3.18
C ASP A 62 -5.67 17.41 -3.93
N GLY A 63 -6.35 17.80 -5.01
CA GLY A 63 -5.98 18.95 -5.81
C GLY A 63 -4.91 18.68 -6.87
N VAL A 64 -4.27 19.76 -7.33
CA VAL A 64 -3.28 19.71 -8.42
C VAL A 64 -1.93 19.26 -7.86
N ILE A 65 -1.33 18.23 -8.46
CA ILE A 65 0.02 17.78 -8.11
C ILE A 65 1.04 18.84 -8.54
N THR A 66 1.57 19.59 -7.58
CA THR A 66 2.66 20.54 -7.76
C THR A 66 4.03 19.87 -7.58
N ASP A 67 5.09 20.55 -7.99
CA ASP A 67 6.47 20.08 -7.76
C ASP A 67 6.81 20.00 -6.27
N ASP A 68 6.25 20.90 -5.45
CA ASP A 68 6.41 20.86 -4.00
C ASP A 68 5.76 19.61 -3.39
N ILE A 69 4.53 19.29 -3.79
CA ILE A 69 3.86 18.05 -3.37
C ILE A 69 4.68 16.83 -3.80
N ARG A 70 5.19 16.82 -5.04
CA ARG A 70 6.05 15.73 -5.52
C ARG A 70 7.33 15.60 -4.70
N ALA A 71 7.94 16.71 -4.29
CA ALA A 71 9.14 16.73 -3.47
C ALA A 71 8.90 16.14 -2.07
N HIS A 72 7.78 16.48 -1.42
CA HIS A 72 7.36 15.90 -0.14
C HIS A 72 7.11 14.38 -0.25
N HIS A 73 6.71 13.89 -1.42
CA HIS A 73 6.43 12.48 -1.68
C HIS A 73 7.55 11.81 -2.50
N THR A 74 8.81 12.22 -2.33
CA THR A 74 9.95 11.67 -3.05
C THR A 74 10.14 10.18 -2.74
N CYS A 75 10.18 9.33 -3.77
CA CYS A 75 10.46 7.91 -3.60
C CYS A 75 11.97 7.63 -3.61
N ARG A 76 12.43 6.80 -2.67
CA ARG A 76 13.84 6.38 -2.52
C ARG A 76 14.02 4.86 -2.58
N CYS A 77 13.07 4.11 -3.15
CA CYS A 77 13.09 2.64 -3.17
C CYS A 77 14.21 2.02 -4.02
N ARG A 78 14.86 2.80 -4.90
CA ARG A 78 15.94 2.35 -5.80
C ARG A 78 15.59 1.23 -6.79
N ALA A 79 14.33 0.85 -6.92
CA ALA A 79 13.89 -0.07 -7.96
C ALA A 79 14.27 0.44 -9.37
N SER A 80 14.59 -0.46 -10.30
CA SER A 80 14.94 -0.10 -11.68
C SER A 80 13.82 0.69 -12.38
N GLY A 81 12.56 0.39 -12.05
CA GLY A 81 11.37 1.13 -12.50
C GLY A 81 10.89 2.22 -11.53
N CYS A 82 11.78 2.81 -10.72
CA CYS A 82 11.38 3.82 -9.73
C CYS A 82 10.74 5.06 -10.38
N ARG A 83 9.49 5.37 -10.00
CA ARG A 83 8.74 6.56 -10.44
C ARG A 83 9.28 7.88 -9.89
N ARG A 84 10.28 7.83 -9.00
CA ARG A 84 10.83 8.97 -8.24
C ARG A 84 9.84 9.67 -7.29
N THR A 85 8.60 9.20 -7.24
CA THR A 85 7.56 9.64 -6.30
C THR A 85 6.75 8.44 -5.80
N MET A 86 6.26 8.54 -4.56
CA MET A 86 5.37 7.55 -3.95
C MET A 86 3.90 7.79 -4.32
N LEU A 87 3.61 8.90 -5.00
CA LEU A 87 2.28 9.19 -5.52
C LEU A 87 1.87 8.14 -6.56
N GLY A 88 0.58 7.80 -6.56
CA GLY A 88 0.00 6.86 -7.52
C GLY A 88 0.16 7.35 -8.96
N SER A 89 0.54 6.44 -9.85
CA SER A 89 0.34 6.64 -11.28
C SER A 89 -1.14 6.38 -11.60
N ASN A 90 -1.82 7.26 -12.34
CA ASN A 90 -3.21 7.09 -12.79
C ASN A 90 -3.49 5.78 -13.59
N ALA A 91 -2.50 4.91 -13.75
CA ALA A 91 -2.65 3.57 -14.28
C ALA A 91 -2.94 2.59 -13.13
N ARG A 92 -4.20 2.16 -13.00
CA ARG A 92 -4.53 0.91 -12.31
C ARG A 92 -3.75 -0.21 -13.00
N LEU A 93 -2.75 -0.78 -12.34
CA LEU A 93 -2.04 -1.94 -12.87
C LEU A 93 -2.92 -3.18 -12.74
N ALA A 94 -2.92 -3.96 -13.82
CA ALA A 94 -3.78 -5.11 -14.06
C ALA A 94 -3.55 -6.23 -13.05
N SER A 95 -4.66 -6.89 -12.68
CA SER A 95 -4.72 -8.14 -11.94
C SER A 95 -3.68 -9.16 -12.43
N CYS A 96 -2.83 -9.63 -11.50
CA CYS A 96 -1.96 -10.77 -11.75
C CYS A 96 -2.80 -12.06 -11.69
N ARG A 97 -2.66 -12.94 -12.69
CA ARG A 97 -3.29 -14.26 -12.71
C ARG A 97 -2.39 -15.23 -11.95
N CYS A 98 -2.69 -15.48 -10.69
CA CYS A 98 -1.92 -16.38 -9.84
C CYS A 98 -2.08 -17.85 -10.30
N ALA A 99 -0.96 -18.51 -10.59
CA ALA A 99 -0.84 -19.97 -10.59
C ALA A 99 -0.14 -20.40 -9.29
N GLN A 100 -0.91 -21.01 -8.40
CA GLN A 100 -0.58 -21.85 -7.24
C GLN A 100 0.76 -21.62 -6.49
N THR A 101 0.62 -21.30 -5.19
CA THR A 101 1.45 -21.72 -4.04
C THR A 101 2.50 -20.74 -3.47
N VAL A 102 2.10 -19.59 -2.92
CA VAL A 102 2.86 -18.95 -1.81
C VAL A 102 1.88 -18.23 -0.87
N ARG A 103 1.74 -18.71 0.37
CA ARG A 103 1.02 -17.99 1.42
C ARG A 103 1.96 -16.99 2.09
N CYS A 104 1.78 -15.71 1.78
CA CYS A 104 1.93 -14.66 2.78
C CYS A 104 0.60 -13.94 2.81
N ALA A 105 -0.08 -13.96 3.95
CA ALA A 105 -1.30 -13.22 4.21
C ALA A 105 -1.08 -12.51 5.54
N LEU A 106 -0.55 -11.29 5.46
CA LEU A 106 -0.55 -10.38 6.60
C LEU A 106 -1.89 -9.61 6.54
N CYS A 107 -2.62 -9.57 7.64
CA CYS A 107 -4.02 -9.16 7.69
C CYS A 107 -4.15 -7.88 8.51
N LEU A 108 -4.31 -6.75 7.83
CA LEU A 108 -4.71 -5.50 8.46
C LEU A 108 -6.20 -5.56 8.79
N VAL A 109 -6.54 -5.37 10.05
CA VAL A 109 -7.92 -5.32 10.55
C VAL A 109 -8.36 -3.87 10.70
N SER A 110 -9.57 -3.55 10.22
CA SER A 110 -10.22 -2.27 10.45
C SER A 110 -10.54 -2.10 11.95
N HIS A 111 -9.78 -1.27 12.65
CA HIS A 111 -10.26 -0.64 13.87
C HIS A 111 -10.95 0.66 13.47
N THR A 112 -12.28 0.65 13.46
CA THR A 112 -13.07 1.86 13.25
C THR A 112 -12.93 2.75 14.49
N ASP A 113 -12.10 3.79 14.41
CA ASP A 113 -12.30 4.96 15.25
C ASP A 113 -13.06 6.00 14.44
N THR A 114 -14.33 6.18 14.79
CA THR A 114 -15.13 7.34 14.41
C THR A 114 -14.50 8.58 15.03
N ALA A 115 -13.50 9.16 14.36
CA ALA A 115 -13.03 10.50 14.68
C ALA A 115 -13.83 11.50 13.85
N HIS A 116 -14.65 12.27 14.56
CA HIS A 116 -15.41 13.40 14.09
C HIS A 116 -14.58 14.35 13.23
N ALA A 117 -15.07 14.68 12.04
CA ALA A 117 -14.69 15.89 11.33
C ALA A 117 -15.45 17.06 11.97
N ASP A 118 -14.79 17.79 12.87
CA ASP A 118 -15.17 19.14 13.28
C ASP A 118 -13.95 20.06 13.11
N ILE A 119 -14.23 21.21 12.45
CA ILE A 119 -13.41 22.39 12.11
C ILE A 119 -12.89 22.44 10.67
#